data_AF-A0ABD8AKZ6-F1
#
_entry.id   AF-A0ABD8AKZ6-F1
#
_cell.length_a   1.000
_cell.length_b   1.000
_cell.length_c   1.000
_cell.angle_alpha   90.00
_cell.angle_beta   90.00
_cell.angle_gamma   90.00
#
_symmetry.space_group_name_H-M   'P 1'
#
loop_
_entity.id
_entity.type
_entity.pdbx_description
1 polymer ?
#
loop_
_entity_poly.entity_id
_entity_poly.type
_entity_poly.pdbx_seq_one_letter_code
_entity_poly.pdbx_strand_id
1 'polypeptide(L)'
;MTFLPPFGPGGGFGGPGGPGGPGGPGGPGGFPGPPSFPGGGGGGPQGVQAPTGPPPSFIPQQPASLYAVDPRAISGCLFRYTYIWPDRGPGFWMYPVFVGRNSVAGFRWNGFFWLYTGIDLQRISSFSCF
;
A
#
# COMPACT_ATOMS: atom_id res chain seq x y z
N MET A 1 -10.79 54.56 -30.51
CA MET A 1 -12.20 54.80 -30.14
C MET A 1 -12.85 53.47 -29.80
N THR A 2 -13.33 53.38 -28.57
CA THR A 2 -14.35 52.44 -28.06
C THR A 2 -15.44 52.12 -29.09
N PHE A 3 -15.86 50.85 -29.19
CA PHE A 3 -17.25 50.39 -28.99
C PHE A 3 -17.36 48.85 -29.13
N LEU A 4 -17.69 48.19 -28.02
CA LEU A 4 -18.33 46.86 -27.88
C LEU A 4 -19.84 47.10 -27.61
N PRO A 5 -20.73 46.10 -27.47
CA PRO A 5 -21.04 44.85 -28.20
C PRO A 5 -22.59 44.78 -28.52
N PRO A 6 -23.24 43.61 -28.71
CA PRO A 6 -23.68 42.75 -27.58
C PRO A 6 -23.39 41.25 -27.79
N PHE A 7 -22.81 40.57 -26.80
CA PHE A 7 -23.48 39.67 -25.84
C PHE A 7 -24.50 38.68 -26.44
N GLY A 8 -24.08 37.43 -26.57
CA GLY A 8 -24.96 36.26 -26.63
C GLY A 8 -24.55 35.24 -25.54
N PRO A 9 -25.45 34.84 -24.62
CA PRO A 9 -25.32 33.63 -23.79
C PRO A 9 -26.07 32.47 -24.49
N GLY A 10 -25.73 31.19 -24.46
CA GLY A 10 -24.83 30.37 -23.66
C GLY A 10 -25.50 29.00 -23.45
N GLY A 11 -24.76 27.90 -23.67
CA GLY A 11 -25.09 26.51 -23.26
C GLY A 11 -25.87 25.67 -24.31
N GLY A 12 -25.61 24.39 -24.53
CA GLY A 12 -24.72 23.41 -23.91
C GLY A 12 -24.97 22.00 -24.51
N PHE A 13 -23.89 21.25 -24.64
CA PHE A 13 -23.67 19.81 -24.87
C PHE A 13 -24.83 18.79 -24.72
N GLY A 14 -24.82 17.75 -25.59
CA GLY A 14 -25.29 16.39 -25.25
C GLY A 14 -25.91 15.60 -26.40
N GLY A 15 -25.40 14.38 -26.66
CA GLY A 15 -25.70 13.51 -27.81
C GLY A 15 -26.98 12.66 -27.72
N PRO A 16 -27.15 11.65 -28.62
CA PRO A 16 -28.44 11.20 -29.10
C PRO A 16 -29.06 10.07 -28.27
N GLY A 17 -30.31 10.26 -27.82
CA GLY A 17 -31.12 9.27 -27.11
C GLY A 17 -32.03 8.48 -28.04
N GLY A 18 -32.03 7.15 -27.88
CA GLY A 18 -33.05 6.23 -28.41
C GLY A 18 -34.01 5.76 -27.31
N PRO A 19 -35.28 5.38 -27.59
CA PRO A 19 -36.29 5.13 -26.56
C PRO A 19 -36.30 3.68 -26.08
N GLY A 20 -36.11 3.49 -24.77
CA GLY A 20 -36.29 2.22 -24.05
C GLY A 20 -37.72 2.02 -23.53
N GLY A 21 -38.17 0.77 -23.50
CA GLY A 21 -39.54 0.32 -23.24
C GLY A 21 -40.06 0.40 -21.79
N PRO A 22 -41.35 0.07 -21.57
CA PRO A 22 -42.09 0.38 -20.34
C PRO A 22 -41.91 -0.66 -19.22
N GLY A 23 -41.83 -0.17 -17.99
CA GLY A 23 -41.58 -0.93 -16.78
C GLY A 23 -42.75 -1.76 -16.24
N GLY A 24 -42.40 -2.65 -15.29
CA GLY A 24 -43.32 -3.38 -14.42
C GLY A 24 -42.83 -3.38 -12.95
N PRO A 25 -43.72 -3.49 -11.94
CA PRO A 25 -43.43 -3.10 -10.55
C PRO A 25 -43.33 -4.29 -9.57
N GLY A 26 -42.56 -4.14 -8.47
CA GLY A 26 -42.84 -4.85 -7.21
C GLY A 26 -41.62 -5.40 -6.45
N GLY A 27 -41.40 -4.88 -5.23
CA GLY A 27 -40.65 -5.56 -4.16
C GLY A 27 -39.74 -4.64 -3.31
N PRO A 28 -40.18 -4.18 -2.12
CA PRO A 28 -39.33 -3.44 -1.19
C PRO A 28 -38.73 -4.42 -0.16
N GLY A 29 -37.41 -4.56 -0.12
CA GLY A 29 -36.77 -5.33 0.96
C GLY A 29 -35.47 -5.98 0.57
N GLY A 30 -34.42 -5.18 0.42
CA GLY A 30 -33.04 -5.66 0.38
C GLY A 30 -32.17 -4.68 1.15
N PHE A 31 -31.99 -4.91 2.45
CA PHE A 31 -30.94 -4.25 3.22
C PHE A 31 -29.60 -4.61 2.55
N PRO A 32 -28.77 -3.63 2.12
CA PRO A 32 -27.39 -3.92 1.82
C PRO A 32 -26.74 -4.32 3.14
N GLY A 33 -26.18 -5.53 3.21
CA GLY A 33 -25.29 -5.89 4.31
C GLY A 33 -24.18 -4.84 4.45
N PRO A 34 -23.60 -4.67 5.66
CA PRO A 34 -22.48 -3.77 5.84
C PRO A 34 -21.36 -4.12 4.83
N PRO A 35 -20.63 -3.13 4.29
CA PRO A 35 -19.63 -3.39 3.28
C PRO A 35 -18.61 -4.41 3.80
N SER A 36 -18.44 -5.49 3.07
CA SER A 36 -17.24 -6.31 3.13
C SER A 36 -16.05 -5.36 2.97
N PHE A 37 -15.25 -5.18 4.02
CA PHE A 37 -13.96 -4.50 3.92
C PHE A 37 -13.05 -5.38 3.06
N PRO A 38 -12.71 -4.99 1.82
CA PRO A 38 -11.60 -5.60 1.13
C PRO A 38 -10.36 -5.02 1.80
N GLY A 39 -9.46 -5.89 2.26
CA GLY A 39 -8.22 -5.50 2.95
C GLY A 39 -7.64 -4.20 2.39
N GLY A 40 -7.49 -3.21 3.28
CA GLY A 40 -7.07 -1.86 2.94
C GLY A 40 -5.77 -1.90 2.15
N GLY A 41 -5.90 -1.71 0.84
CA GLY A 41 -4.80 -1.58 -0.10
C GLY A 41 -4.04 -0.29 0.19
N GLY A 42 -2.91 -0.42 0.87
CA GLY A 42 -1.80 0.51 0.68
C GLY A 42 -1.21 0.23 -0.70
N GLY A 43 -1.21 1.22 -1.59
CA GLY A 43 -0.65 1.12 -2.94
C GLY A 43 0.80 0.65 -2.94
N GLY A 44 0.99 -0.66 -3.07
CA GLY A 44 2.24 -1.29 -3.44
C GLY A 44 2.29 -1.49 -4.96
N PRO A 45 3.48 -1.75 -5.53
CA PRO A 45 3.63 -2.09 -6.94
C PRO A 45 2.64 -3.19 -7.35
N GLN A 46 1.98 -3.00 -8.48
CA GLN A 46 0.91 -3.87 -8.98
C GLN A 46 1.37 -5.34 -8.97
N GLY A 47 0.71 -6.17 -8.16
CA GLY A 47 0.98 -7.62 -8.05
C GLY A 47 1.62 -8.09 -6.75
N VAL A 48 2.02 -7.19 -5.85
CA VAL A 48 2.63 -7.58 -4.57
C VAL A 48 1.69 -7.29 -3.39
N GLN A 49 1.22 -8.35 -2.73
CA GLN A 49 0.25 -8.23 -1.65
C GLN A 49 0.93 -8.16 -0.28
N ALA A 50 0.40 -7.31 0.60
CA ALA A 50 0.82 -7.27 2.00
C ALA A 50 0.47 -8.60 2.71
N PRO A 51 1.22 -8.99 3.75
CA PRO A 51 0.83 -10.13 4.59
C PRO A 51 -0.58 -9.96 5.13
N THR A 52 -1.33 -11.05 5.19
CA THR A 52 -2.73 -11.06 5.65
C THR A 52 -2.86 -11.00 7.18
N GLY A 53 -1.78 -11.26 7.92
CA GLY A 53 -1.76 -11.27 9.38
C GLY A 53 -0.77 -10.27 9.99
N PRO A 54 -0.89 -9.98 11.29
CA PRO A 54 0.12 -9.22 12.02
C PRO A 54 1.43 -10.02 12.09
N PRO A 55 2.58 -9.34 12.26
CA PRO A 55 3.85 -10.01 12.51
C PRO A 55 3.86 -10.71 13.88
N PRO A 56 4.86 -11.56 14.16
CA PRO A 56 5.05 -12.12 15.50
C PRO A 56 5.10 -11.03 16.57
N SER A 57 4.46 -11.29 17.71
CA SER A 57 4.35 -10.34 18.83
C SER A 57 5.59 -10.31 19.74
N PHE A 58 6.65 -11.04 19.39
CA PHE A 58 7.92 -11.01 20.11
C PHE A 58 8.96 -10.17 19.35
N ILE A 59 9.95 -9.66 20.07
CA ILE A 59 11.13 -9.05 19.47
C ILE A 59 12.24 -10.10 19.52
N PRO A 60 12.81 -10.50 18.37
CA PRO A 60 13.93 -11.43 18.36
C PRO A 60 15.16 -10.89 19.06
N GLN A 61 16.11 -11.76 19.40
CA GLN A 61 17.41 -11.30 19.87
C GLN A 61 18.18 -10.69 18.70
N GLN A 62 18.79 -9.52 18.93
CA GLN A 62 19.56 -8.84 17.91
C GLN A 62 20.83 -9.65 17.61
N PRO A 63 21.02 -10.13 16.37
CA PRO A 63 22.25 -10.82 16.03
C PRO A 63 23.40 -9.81 16.01
N ALA A 64 24.57 -10.24 16.49
CA ALA A 64 25.79 -9.47 16.33
C ALA A 64 26.16 -9.42 14.85
N SER A 65 25.91 -8.28 14.19
CA SER A 65 26.38 -8.05 12.83
C SER A 65 27.80 -7.50 12.88
N LEU A 66 28.74 -8.16 12.19
CA LEU A 66 30.14 -7.75 12.14
C LEU A 66 30.44 -6.77 10.98
N TYR A 67 29.48 -6.52 10.09
CA TYR A 67 29.63 -5.67 8.90
C TYR A 67 28.32 -4.97 8.49
N ALA A 68 28.43 -4.04 7.54
CA ALA A 68 27.28 -3.42 6.87
C ALA A 68 26.36 -4.49 6.27
N VAL A 69 25.05 -4.28 6.34
CA VAL A 69 24.06 -5.24 5.84
C VAL A 69 24.22 -5.45 4.33
N ASP A 70 24.58 -6.67 3.95
CA ASP A 70 24.72 -7.05 2.54
C ASP A 70 23.36 -7.20 1.85
N PRO A 71 23.17 -6.62 0.63
CA PRO A 71 21.94 -6.78 -0.15
C PRO A 71 21.60 -8.24 -0.44
N ARG A 72 22.62 -9.10 -0.60
CA ARG A 72 22.42 -10.54 -0.81
C ARG A 72 21.90 -11.23 0.44
N ALA A 73 22.34 -10.82 1.62
CA ALA A 73 21.92 -11.46 2.86
C ALA A 73 20.43 -11.20 3.14
N ILE A 74 19.98 -9.94 2.99
CA ILE A 74 18.56 -9.60 3.16
C ILE A 74 17.66 -10.14 2.04
N SER A 75 18.20 -10.38 0.84
CA SER A 75 17.43 -11.01 -0.24
C SER A 75 16.91 -12.41 0.12
N GLY A 76 17.59 -13.13 1.02
CA GLY A 76 17.11 -14.40 1.56
C GLY A 76 15.89 -14.28 2.49
N CYS A 77 15.53 -13.06 2.88
CA CYS A 77 14.38 -12.76 3.73
C CYS A 77 13.20 -12.18 2.93
N LEU A 78 13.26 -12.18 1.59
CA LEU A 78 12.13 -11.81 0.75
C LEU A 78 10.91 -12.68 1.06
N PHE A 79 9.74 -12.05 1.12
CA PHE A 79 8.45 -12.67 1.42
C PHE A 79 8.38 -13.37 2.79
N ARG A 80 9.19 -12.91 3.76
CA ARG A 80 9.23 -13.41 5.14
C ARG A 80 9.09 -12.30 6.17
N TYR A 81 8.64 -12.65 7.37
CA TYR A 81 8.57 -11.68 8.45
C TYR A 81 9.99 -11.34 8.90
N THR A 82 10.41 -10.10 8.71
CA THR A 82 11.77 -9.66 8.99
C THR A 82 11.74 -8.58 10.06
N TYR A 83 12.42 -8.81 11.18
CA TYR A 83 12.65 -7.78 12.17
C TYR A 83 13.91 -7.01 11.80
N ILE A 84 13.80 -5.70 11.67
CA ILE A 84 14.88 -4.80 11.27
C ILE A 84 15.26 -3.94 12.47
N TRP A 85 16.55 -3.92 12.81
CA TRP A 85 17.12 -2.96 13.74
C TRP A 85 17.78 -1.84 12.94
N PRO A 86 17.20 -0.64 12.91
CA PRO A 86 17.84 0.50 12.30
C PRO A 86 19.02 0.98 13.15
N ASP A 87 19.99 1.67 12.55
CA ASP A 87 21.11 2.27 13.28
C ASP A 87 20.66 3.35 14.28
N ARG A 88 19.48 3.94 14.03
CA ARG A 88 18.87 4.95 14.89
C ARG A 88 17.38 4.68 15.03
N GLY A 89 16.94 4.58 16.28
CA GLY A 89 15.53 4.42 16.63
C GLY A 89 15.13 2.97 16.95
N PRO A 90 13.83 2.74 17.19
CA PRO A 90 13.33 1.42 17.55
C PRO A 90 13.33 0.48 16.35
N GLY A 91 13.56 -0.81 16.63
CA GLY A 91 13.37 -1.88 15.66
C GLY A 91 11.91 -2.03 15.24
N PHE A 92 11.67 -2.60 14.07
CA PHE A 92 10.33 -2.79 13.55
C PHE A 92 10.24 -4.03 12.67
N TRP A 93 9.01 -4.54 12.55
CA TRP A 93 8.68 -5.59 11.62
C TRP A 93 8.50 -5.03 10.20
N MET A 94 9.14 -5.69 9.25
CA MET A 94 9.04 -5.44 7.82
C MET A 94 8.85 -6.76 7.09
N TYR A 95 8.09 -6.72 6.00
CA TYR A 95 7.90 -7.81 5.06
C TYR A 95 8.52 -7.39 3.73
N PRO A 96 9.80 -7.75 3.48
CA PRO A 96 10.51 -7.36 2.28
C PRO A 96 9.88 -8.01 1.06
N VAL A 97 9.65 -7.24 0.01
CA VAL A 97 9.13 -7.77 -1.25
C VAL A 97 10.01 -7.46 -2.44
N PHE A 98 10.93 -6.51 -2.27
CA PHE A 98 11.92 -6.17 -3.26
C PHE A 98 13.21 -5.72 -2.57
N VAL A 99 14.35 -6.17 -3.08
CA VAL A 99 15.68 -5.73 -2.64
C VAL A 99 16.40 -5.16 -3.85
N GLY A 100 16.75 -3.88 -3.76
CA GLY A 100 17.59 -3.19 -4.72
C GLY A 100 19.07 -3.33 -4.38
N ARG A 101 19.90 -2.52 -5.03
CA ARG A 101 21.36 -2.50 -4.77
C ARG A 101 21.72 -2.04 -3.38
N ASN A 102 21.05 -1.00 -2.87
CA ASN A 102 21.36 -0.36 -1.58
C ASN A 102 20.12 -0.12 -0.71
N SER A 103 18.96 -0.64 -1.11
CA SER A 103 17.70 -0.41 -0.43
C SER A 103 16.82 -1.64 -0.47
N VAL A 104 15.94 -1.75 0.52
CA VAL A 104 14.89 -2.78 0.59
C VAL A 104 13.54 -2.09 0.63
N ALA A 105 12.62 -2.57 -0.19
CA ALA A 105 11.23 -2.13 -0.23
C ALA A 105 10.30 -3.26 0.18
N GLY A 106 9.22 -2.91 0.85
CA GLY A 106 8.32 -3.88 1.45
C GLY A 106 7.26 -3.24 2.31
N PHE A 107 6.55 -4.07 3.06
CA PHE A 107 5.51 -3.61 3.95
C PHE A 107 6.05 -3.50 5.37
N ARG A 108 5.96 -2.34 6.00
CA ARG A 108 6.32 -2.11 7.40
C ARG A 108 5.09 -2.17 8.28
N TRP A 109 5.19 -2.87 9.39
CA TRP A 109 4.14 -2.90 10.41
C TRP A 109 4.21 -1.65 11.28
N ASN A 110 3.07 -0.99 11.47
CA ASN A 110 2.95 0.18 12.37
C ASN A 110 2.19 -0.11 13.68
N GLY A 111 1.79 -1.36 13.92
CA GLY A 111 0.94 -1.75 15.05
C GLY A 111 -0.49 -2.10 14.66
N PHE A 112 -0.99 -1.56 13.56
CA PHE A 112 -2.38 -1.73 13.11
C PHE A 112 -2.49 -2.30 11.70
N PHE A 113 -1.63 -1.84 10.80
CA PHE A 113 -1.63 -2.25 9.40
C PHE A 113 -0.23 -2.25 8.80
N TRP A 114 -0.14 -2.87 7.63
CA TRP A 114 1.03 -2.92 6.79
C TRP A 114 1.09 -1.69 5.87
N LEU A 115 2.13 -0.87 6.01
CA LEU A 115 2.39 0.28 5.15
C LEU A 115 3.53 -0.03 4.18
N TYR A 116 3.30 0.14 2.87
CA TYR A 116 4.37 -0.01 1.90
C TYR A 116 5.41 1.10 2.07
N THR A 117 6.68 0.73 2.25
CA THR A 117 7.79 1.65 2.51
C THR A 117 9.11 1.06 2.03
N GLY A 118 10.15 1.90 1.99
CA GLY A 118 11.51 1.49 1.71
C GLY A 118 12.49 2.03 2.75
N ILE A 119 13.55 1.28 3.00
CA ILE A 119 14.67 1.67 3.87
C ILE A 119 15.99 1.37 3.18
N ASP A 120 16.96 2.27 3.33
CA ASP A 120 18.32 2.07 2.85
C ASP A 120 19.03 1.02 3.70
N LEU A 121 19.79 0.11 3.07
CA LEU A 121 20.56 -0.93 3.77
C LEU A 121 21.62 -0.31 4.70
N GLN A 122 22.12 0.87 4.36
CA GLN A 122 23.06 1.64 5.18
C GLN A 122 22.47 2.20 6.47
N ARG A 123 21.13 2.14 6.64
CA ARG A 123 20.44 2.54 7.86
C ARG A 123 20.09 1.34 8.73
N ILE A 124 20.43 0.13 8.30
CA ILE A 124 20.12 -1.12 8.98
C ILE A 124 21.39 -1.62 9.66
N SER A 125 21.33 -1.76 10.97
CA SER A 125 22.42 -2.32 11.77
C SER A 125 22.41 -3.85 11.70
N SER A 126 21.23 -4.45 11.81
CA SER A 126 21.03 -5.90 11.78
C SER A 126 19.60 -6.24 11.41
N PHE A 127 19.37 -7.50 11.02
CA PHE A 127 18.05 -8.01 10.69
C PHE A 127 17.95 -9.51 11.01
N SER A 128 16.73 -9.99 11.25
CA SER A 128 16.42 -11.41 11.47
C SER A 128 15.11 -11.74 10.78
N CYS A 129 15.08 -12.81 9.99
CA CYS A 129 13.86 -13.27 9.31
C CYS A 129 13.34 -14.60 9.83
N PHE A 130 12.01 -14.71 9.82
CA PHE A 130 11.18 -15.79 10.36
C PHE A 130 10.29 -16.37 9.27
#